data_AF-A0A3M1ISR0-F1
#
_entry.id   AF-A0A3M1ISR0-F1
#
_cell.length_a   1.000
_cell.length_b   1.000
_cell.length_c   1.000
_cell.angle_alpha   90.00
_cell.angle_beta   90.00
_cell.angle_gamma   90.00
#
_symmetry.space_group_name_H-M   'P 1'
#
loop_
_entity.id
_entity.type
_entity.pdbx_description
1 polymer ?
#
loop_
_entity_poly.entity_id
_entity_poly.type
_entity_poly.pdbx_seq_one_letter_code
_entity_poly.pdbx_strand_id
1 'polypeptide(L)'
;LQPGEISIHHIRTVHASKPNRSNDRRIGYAIRYITPDVEQINAPDDSAVLCRGTDAYNNFIHEALPRADMDEAARAEHARIMKLRQGVLYKGVAGKPAHTRI
;
A
#
# COMPACT_ATOMS: atom_id res chain seq x y z
N LEU A 1 17.24 9.35 10.69
CA LEU A 1 15.91 9.94 10.83
C LEU A 1 15.49 9.79 12.28
N GLN A 2 15.14 10.90 12.91
CA GLN A 2 14.48 10.94 14.21
C GLN A 2 13.00 10.57 14.06
N PRO A 3 12.32 10.15 15.15
CA PRO A 3 10.88 9.91 15.11
C PRO A 3 10.12 11.15 14.58
N GLY A 4 9.24 10.93 13.60
CA GLY A 4 8.47 11.99 12.94
C GLY A 4 9.11 12.55 11.66
N GLU A 5 10.40 12.31 11.42
CA GLU A 5 11.04 12.69 10.15
C GLU A 5 10.69 11.72 9.01
N ILE A 6 10.71 12.25 7.79
CA ILE A 6 10.46 11.46 6.59
C ILE A 6 11.65 11.50 5.62
N SER A 7 11.70 10.49 4.76
CA SER A 7 12.50 10.49 3.54
C SER A 7 11.58 10.32 2.35
N ILE A 8 11.79 11.12 1.32
CA ILE A 8 11.08 11.02 0.05
C ILE A 8 12.07 10.49 -0.98
N HIS A 9 11.71 9.42 -1.68
CA HIS A 9 12.52 8.84 -2.72
C HIS A 9 11.64 8.31 -3.84
N HIS A 10 12.21 8.23 -5.04
CA HIS A 10 11.53 7.66 -6.19
C HIS A 10 11.40 6.13 -6.02
N ILE A 11 10.31 5.54 -6.51
CA ILE A 11 10.03 4.10 -6.34
C ILE A 11 11.13 3.20 -6.91
N ARG A 12 11.89 3.70 -7.90
CA ARG A 12 13.01 3.01 -8.55
C ARG A 12 14.39 3.33 -7.97
N THR A 13 14.47 4.16 -6.92
CA THR A 13 15.76 4.43 -6.26
C THR A 13 16.32 3.14 -5.68
N VAL A 14 17.54 2.77 -6.05
CA VAL A 14 18.23 1.62 -5.45
C VAL A 14 18.52 1.92 -3.98
N HIS A 15 18.07 1.04 -3.08
CA HIS A 15 18.25 1.21 -1.65
C HIS A 15 18.39 -0.13 -0.93
N ALA A 16 19.02 -0.10 0.24
CA ALA A 16 19.17 -1.23 1.14
C ALA A 16 19.09 -0.76 2.59
N SER A 17 18.83 -1.69 3.51
CA SER A 17 18.88 -1.41 4.95
C SER A 17 19.93 -2.28 5.63
N LYS A 18 20.67 -1.68 6.57
CA LYS A 18 21.65 -2.40 7.39
C LYS A 18 20.92 -3.27 8.44
N PRO A 19 21.56 -4.36 8.92
CA PRO A 19 21.03 -5.14 10.04
C PRO A 19 20.75 -4.27 11.26
N ASN A 20 19.63 -4.53 11.94
CA ASN A 20 19.35 -3.91 13.23
C ASN A 20 20.23 -4.57 14.30
N ARG A 21 21.12 -3.80 14.94
CA ARG A 21 22.02 -4.25 16.02
C ARG A 21 21.61 -3.75 17.41
N SER A 22 20.48 -3.06 17.51
CA SER A 22 19.96 -2.56 18.78
C SER A 22 19.10 -3.63 19.48
N ASN A 23 18.75 -3.37 20.74
CA ASN A 23 17.83 -4.18 21.53
C ASN A 23 16.35 -3.80 21.33
N ASP A 24 16.03 -2.95 20.35
CA ASP A 24 14.68 -2.47 20.07
C ASP A 24 14.33 -2.51 18.58
N ARG A 25 13.05 -2.35 18.23
CA ARG A 25 12.53 -2.40 16.86
C ARG A 25 12.68 -1.06 16.16
N ARG A 26 13.25 -1.07 14.95
CA ARG A 26 13.14 0.06 14.01
C ARG A 26 11.88 -0.09 13.17
N ILE A 27 10.87 0.74 13.43
CA ILE A 27 9.61 0.76 12.69
C ILE A 27 9.64 1.91 11.67
N GLY A 28 9.43 1.59 10.39
CA GLY A 28 9.25 2.57 9.33
C GLY A 28 7.86 2.45 8.72
N TYR A 29 7.19 3.58 8.49
CA TYR A 29 5.90 3.63 7.80
C TYR A 29 6.10 4.24 6.42
N ALA A 30 5.74 3.49 5.37
CA ALA A 30 5.94 3.89 3.99
C ALA A 30 4.60 4.22 3.33
N ILE A 31 4.51 5.43 2.77
CA ILE A 31 3.37 5.89 1.96
C ILE A 31 3.87 6.06 0.53
N ARG A 32 3.12 5.55 -0.44
CA ARG A 32 3.39 5.76 -1.87
C ARG A 32 2.36 6.72 -2.42
N TYR A 33 2.85 7.79 -3.05
CA TYR A 33 2.02 8.74 -3.78
C TYR A 33 2.17 8.49 -5.28
N ILE A 34 1.05 8.56 -5.98
CA ILE A 34 0.95 8.45 -7.45
C ILE A 34 -0.03 9.50 -7.95
N THR A 35 0.09 9.85 -9.22
CA THR A 35 -0.83 10.75 -9.91
C THR A 35 -1.94 9.93 -10.60
N PRO A 36 -3.13 10.53 -10.86
CA PRO A 36 -4.25 9.79 -11.46
C PRO A 36 -4.00 9.20 -12.85
N ASP A 37 -3.02 9.74 -13.60
CA ASP A 37 -2.64 9.25 -14.93
C ASP A 37 -1.79 7.96 -14.89
N VAL A 38 -1.36 7.52 -13.71
CA VAL A 38 -0.69 6.21 -13.55
C VAL A 38 -1.70 5.09 -13.73
N GLU A 39 -1.31 4.04 -14.44
CA GLU A 39 -2.10 2.83 -14.64
C GLU A 39 -1.25 1.59 -14.29
N GLN A 40 -1.85 0.61 -13.62
CA GLN A 40 -1.19 -0.68 -13.42
C GLN A 40 -1.33 -1.56 -14.67
N ILE A 41 -0.32 -2.38 -14.95
CA ILE A 41 -0.31 -3.21 -16.18
C ILE A 41 -0.47 -4.72 -15.91
N ASN A 42 -0.62 -5.12 -14.64
CA ASN A 42 -0.54 -6.52 -14.24
C ASN A 42 -1.91 -7.16 -13.91
N ALA A 43 -2.94 -6.34 -13.77
CA ALA A 43 -4.32 -6.72 -13.48
C ALA A 43 -5.30 -5.65 -13.97
N PRO A 44 -6.58 -6.00 -14.18
CA PRO A 44 -7.57 -5.06 -14.70
C PRO A 44 -7.91 -3.91 -13.74
N ASP A 45 -7.78 -4.13 -12.43
CA ASP A 45 -8.21 -3.16 -11.41
C ASP A 45 -7.12 -2.96 -10.36
N ASP A 46 -6.86 -1.70 -9.97
CA ASP A 46 -6.18 -1.32 -8.73
C ASP A 46 -7.05 -0.35 -7.92
N SER A 47 -6.56 0.03 -6.75
CA SER A 47 -7.26 0.92 -5.82
C SER A 47 -6.29 1.91 -5.18
N ALA A 48 -6.80 3.11 -4.89
CA ALA A 48 -6.05 4.15 -4.21
C ALA A 48 -6.99 5.10 -3.45
N VAL A 49 -6.44 5.84 -2.50
CA VAL A 49 -7.12 6.96 -1.83
C VAL A 49 -6.79 8.26 -2.59
N LEU A 50 -7.81 9.02 -3.01
CA LEU A 50 -7.62 10.35 -3.57
C LEU A 50 -7.28 11.35 -2.46
N CYS A 51 -6.00 11.67 -2.31
CA CYS A 51 -5.52 12.57 -1.25
C CYS A 51 -5.63 14.07 -1.62
N ARG A 52 -5.62 14.41 -2.90
CA ARG A 52 -5.63 15.81 -3.38
C ARG A 52 -6.10 15.92 -4.82
N GLY A 53 -6.85 16.98 -5.14
CA GLY A 53 -7.26 17.31 -6.50
C GLY A 53 -8.47 16.50 -6.96
N THR A 54 -8.52 16.20 -8.25
CA THR A 54 -9.59 15.44 -8.91
C THR A 54 -8.99 14.36 -9.79
N ASP A 55 -9.69 13.24 -9.93
CA ASP A 55 -9.34 12.16 -10.86
C ASP A 55 -10.21 12.26 -12.12
N ALA A 56 -9.57 12.30 -13.29
CA ALA A 56 -10.22 12.32 -14.60
C ALA A 56 -9.90 11.07 -15.44
N TYR A 57 -9.07 10.15 -14.93
CA TYR A 57 -8.60 8.97 -15.65
C TYR A 57 -9.34 7.71 -15.21
N ASN A 58 -9.76 7.65 -13.94
CA ASN A 58 -10.45 6.49 -13.36
C ASN A 58 -9.66 5.18 -13.43
N ASN A 59 -8.32 5.27 -13.39
CA ASN A 59 -7.44 4.09 -13.37
C ASN A 59 -7.46 3.35 -12.02
N PHE A 60 -8.01 3.95 -10.97
CA PHE A 60 -8.07 3.40 -9.63
C PHE A 60 -9.50 3.39 -9.09
N ILE A 61 -9.87 2.31 -8.42
CA ILE A 61 -11.04 2.28 -7.54
C ILE A 61 -10.73 3.17 -6.32
N HIS A 62 -11.56 4.18 -6.08
CA HIS A 62 -11.39 5.07 -4.93
C HIS A 62 -11.77 4.34 -3.63
N GLU A 63 -10.80 4.21 -2.73
CA GLU A 63 -10.98 3.57 -1.42
C GLU A 63 -11.78 4.48 -0.47
N ALA A 64 -12.62 3.87 0.37
CA ALA A 64 -13.34 4.59 1.42
C ALA A 64 -12.42 4.90 2.62
N LEU A 65 -12.53 6.12 3.17
CA LEU A 65 -11.78 6.49 4.36
C LEU A 65 -12.42 5.90 5.64
N PRO A 66 -11.61 5.47 6.62
CA PRO A 66 -12.11 5.04 7.92
C PRO A 66 -12.79 6.20 8.66
N ARG A 67 -13.91 5.93 9.33
CA ARG A 67 -14.64 6.92 10.14
C ARG A 67 -14.18 6.97 11.60
N ALA A 68 -13.60 5.87 12.08
CA ALA A 68 -13.09 5.71 13.43
C ALA A 68 -12.02 4.61 13.45
N ASP A 69 -11.23 4.58 14.52
CA ASP A 69 -10.31 3.48 14.76
C ASP A 69 -11.07 2.15 14.83
N MET A 70 -10.57 1.16 14.08
CA MET A 70 -11.14 -0.19 14.01
C MET A 70 -12.60 -0.26 13.54
N ASP A 71 -13.07 0.76 12.82
CA ASP A 71 -14.39 0.78 12.18
C ASP A 71 -14.63 -0.51 11.34
N GLU A 72 -15.80 -1.12 11.51
CA GLU A 72 -16.10 -2.41 10.89
C GLU A 72 -16.11 -2.32 9.36
N ALA A 73 -16.67 -1.24 8.81
CA ALA A 73 -16.72 -1.04 7.36
C ALA A 73 -15.31 -0.79 6.79
N ALA A 74 -14.48 -0.01 7.49
CA ALA A 74 -13.08 0.21 7.10
C ALA A 74 -12.25 -1.10 7.13
N ARG A 75 -12.48 -1.96 8.12
CA ARG A 75 -11.83 -3.28 8.20
C ARG A 75 -12.28 -4.20 7.05
N ALA A 76 -13.56 -4.18 6.70
CA ALA A 76 -14.08 -4.93 5.56
C ALA A 76 -13.50 -4.42 4.22
N GLU A 77 -13.41 -3.09 4.05
CA GLU A 77 -12.80 -2.47 2.88
C GLU A 77 -11.30 -2.82 2.78
N HIS A 78 -10.56 -2.70 3.88
CA HIS A 78 -9.16 -3.13 3.94
C HIS A 78 -8.99 -4.60 3.52
N ALA A 79 -9.84 -5.51 3.99
CA ALA A 79 -9.79 -6.91 3.60
C ALA A 79 -10.06 -7.10 2.09
N ARG A 80 -11.03 -6.37 1.52
CA ARG A 80 -11.34 -6.37 0.09
C ARG A 80 -10.15 -5.89 -0.75
N ILE A 81 -9.55 -4.76 -0.38
CA ILE A 81 -8.41 -4.16 -1.09
C ILE A 81 -7.16 -5.03 -0.97
N MET A 82 -6.89 -5.60 0.20
CA MET A 82 -5.78 -6.53 0.37
C MET A 82 -5.95 -7.77 -0.49
N LYS A 83 -7.17 -8.32 -0.61
CA LYS A 83 -7.45 -9.44 -1.51
C LYS A 83 -7.16 -9.09 -2.96
N LEU A 84 -7.58 -7.90 -3.43
CA LEU A 84 -7.29 -7.41 -4.78
C LEU A 84 -5.77 -7.36 -5.02
N ARG A 85 -5.04 -6.62 -4.19
CA ARG A 85 -3.58 -6.40 -4.34
C ARG A 85 -2.77 -7.69 -4.23
N GLN A 86 -3.13 -8.57 -3.30
CA GLN A 86 -2.47 -9.88 -3.15
C GLN A 86 -2.71 -10.79 -4.35
N GLY A 87 -3.90 -10.72 -4.97
CA GLY A 87 -4.21 -11.44 -6.21
C GLY A 87 -3.31 -11.05 -7.37
N VAL A 88 -2.85 -9.79 -7.41
CA VAL A 88 -1.87 -9.32 -8.39
C VAL A 88 -0.45 -9.71 -7.99
N LEU A 89 -0.03 -9.38 -6.77
CA LEU A 89 1.36 -9.55 -6.30
C LEU A 89 1.81 -11.01 -6.29
N TYR A 90 0.92 -11.93 -5.90
CA TYR A 90 1.24 -13.35 -5.75
C TYR A 90 0.74 -14.20 -6.91
N LYS A 91 0.34 -13.57 -8.02
CA LYS A 91 -0.09 -14.29 -9.23
C LYS A 91 1.03 -15.23 -9.70
N GLY A 92 0.73 -16.52 -9.77
CA GLY A 92 1.68 -17.54 -10.23
C GLY A 92 2.76 -17.95 -9.23
N VAL A 93 2.73 -17.45 -7.99
CA VAL A 93 3.67 -17.87 -6.95
C VAL A 93 3.27 -19.26 -6.42
N ALA A 94 4.24 -20.19 -6.38
CA ALA A 94 4.05 -21.50 -5.79
C ALA A 94 4.00 -21.41 -4.25
N GLY A 95 3.02 -22.06 -3.64
CA GLY A 95 2.82 -22.07 -2.18
C GLY A 95 1.86 -20.98 -1.69
N LYS A 96 1.62 -20.96 -0.38
CA LYS A 96 0.71 -20.01 0.25
C LYS A 96 1.49 -18.80 0.77
N PRO A 97 1.23 -17.56 0.32
CA PRO A 97 1.88 -16.39 0.87
C PRO A 97 1.56 -16.24 2.36
N ALA A 98 2.57 -15.88 3.17
CA ALA A 98 2.51 -15.85 4.63
C ALA A 98 1.43 -14.92 5.22
N HIS A 99 0.86 -14.00 4.42
CA HIS A 99 -0.01 -12.93 4.89
C HIS A 99 -1.39 -12.92 4.19
N THR A 100 -1.96 -14.10 3.91
CA THR A 100 -3.29 -14.23 3.26
C THR A 100 -4.47 -14.39 4.23
N ARG A 101 -4.24 -14.40 5.54
CA ARG A 101 -5.32 -14.36 6.56
C ARG A 101 -5.34 -12.98 7.21
N ILE A 102 -6.41 -12.23 6.96
CA ILE A 102 -6.85 -11.06 7.75
C ILE A 102 -8.03 -11.51 8.59
#